data_AF-A0A7Y4YDV6-F1
#
_entry.id   AF-A0A7Y4YDV6-F1
#
_cell.length_a   1.000
_cell.length_b   1.000
_cell.length_c   1.000
_cell.angle_alpha   90.00
_cell.angle_beta   90.00
_cell.angle_gamma   90.00
#
_symmetry.space_group_name_H-M   'P 1'
#
loop_
_entity.id
_entity.type
_entity.pdbx_description
1 polymer ?
#
loop_
_entity_poly.entity_id
_entity_poly.type
_entity_poly.pdbx_seq_one_letter_code
_entity_poly.pdbx_strand_id
1 'polypeptide(L)'
;MKRIIVSVLLLLFCTATDAQNKIAPKPLFDDPVYHGAADPVIIYNKAKKKWWMLYTNRRAAIIDSTVQWVHGTRIGIAESKDGRIWKYKDTASINYRPDEGYTHWAPDVIEHNGTYHMYLTYVPGTFKDWNHPRVIVHLTSSDLQNWNYQSTLKLVNEKVIDACVFKVNDSLWRMWYNNEKDGKSIYYADSKDLYNWIDKGKAIAARGEGPKTFYFEGKYFMIIDAWKGMEIFSSTDLLNWKKQPQRILENPGKGKDDQAIGGHCDVVVNDGKAYIFYFTHPGRRKDQPAARGSFDDKRSVIQLAELKYVNGEIICDRDAPVSIKLQRP
;
A
#
# COMPACT_ATOMS: atom_id res chain seq x y z
N MET A 1 -21.67 52.07 -53.51
CA MET A 1 -22.27 51.65 -52.23
C MET A 1 -21.76 50.25 -51.86
N LYS A 2 -21.28 50.08 -50.62
CA LYS A 2 -20.98 48.81 -49.89
C LYS A 2 -19.72 48.05 -50.38
N ARG A 3 -18.60 48.10 -49.63
CA ARG A 3 -18.16 47.19 -48.54
C ARG A 3 -17.95 45.76 -49.08
N ILE A 4 -16.86 45.05 -48.82
CA ILE A 4 -16.39 44.58 -47.50
C ILE A 4 -14.91 44.17 -47.61
N ILE A 5 -14.08 44.66 -46.68
CA ILE A 5 -12.76 44.10 -46.36
C ILE A 5 -13.02 42.89 -45.45
N VAL A 6 -12.63 41.69 -45.87
CA VAL A 6 -12.62 40.51 -44.99
C VAL A 6 -11.19 40.33 -44.48
N SER A 7 -10.96 40.79 -43.25
CA SER A 7 -9.79 40.45 -42.46
C SER A 7 -9.89 38.98 -42.04
N VAL A 8 -8.99 38.12 -42.52
CA VAL A 8 -8.83 36.77 -41.99
C VAL A 8 -7.83 36.83 -40.84
N LEU A 9 -8.36 37.02 -39.63
CA LEU A 9 -7.63 36.76 -38.39
C LEU A 9 -7.85 35.28 -38.06
N LEU A 10 -6.91 34.40 -38.45
CA LEU A 10 -6.98 33.00 -38.04
C LEU A 10 -6.51 32.87 -36.59
N LEU A 11 -7.44 32.46 -35.73
CA LEU A 11 -7.24 32.19 -34.31
C LEU A 11 -6.20 31.08 -34.09
N LEU A 12 -5.07 31.45 -33.48
CA LEU A 12 -4.17 30.53 -32.77
C LEU A 12 -4.74 30.29 -31.36
N PHE A 13 -5.71 29.38 -31.24
CA PHE A 13 -6.14 28.87 -29.93
C PHE A 13 -6.58 27.41 -30.07
N CYS A 14 -5.70 26.48 -29.69
CA CYS A 14 -6.01 25.27 -28.92
C CYS A 14 -4.82 24.29 -28.91
N THR A 15 -3.84 24.51 -28.03
CA THR A 15 -2.94 23.44 -27.57
C THR A 15 -2.74 23.57 -26.06
N ALA A 16 -3.82 23.45 -25.30
CA ALA A 16 -3.76 23.42 -23.83
C ALA A 16 -4.68 22.34 -23.21
N THR A 17 -5.23 21.43 -24.01
CA THR A 17 -6.18 20.41 -23.53
C THR A 17 -5.53 19.06 -23.21
N ASP A 18 -4.28 18.80 -23.65
CA ASP A 18 -3.65 17.48 -23.48
C ASP A 18 -2.80 17.35 -22.20
N ALA A 19 -2.44 18.47 -21.56
CA ALA A 19 -1.63 18.45 -20.34
C ALA A 19 -2.44 18.11 -19.07
N GLN A 20 -3.75 18.42 -19.04
CA GLN A 20 -4.62 18.10 -17.90
C GLN A 20 -4.98 16.61 -17.81
N ASN A 21 -4.87 15.85 -18.90
CA ASN A 21 -5.28 14.43 -18.96
C ASN A 21 -4.30 13.43 -18.32
N LYS A 22 -3.18 13.88 -17.73
CA LYS A 22 -2.13 13.00 -17.18
C LYS A 22 -1.97 13.02 -15.66
N ILE A 23 -2.63 13.94 -14.96
CA ILE A 23 -2.56 14.04 -13.50
C ILE A 23 -3.47 12.97 -12.86
N ALA A 24 -2.97 12.30 -11.83
CA ALA A 24 -3.74 11.36 -11.03
C ALA A 24 -4.81 12.08 -10.18
N PRO A 25 -6.02 11.51 -10.04
CA PRO A 25 -7.05 12.08 -9.19
C PRO A 25 -6.65 12.03 -7.72
N LYS A 26 -7.29 12.89 -6.92
CA LYS A 26 -7.11 12.96 -5.47
C LYS A 26 -8.50 12.98 -4.78
N PRO A 27 -8.90 11.96 -4.01
CA PRO A 27 -8.16 10.72 -3.74
C PRO A 27 -7.92 9.88 -5.00
N LEU A 28 -6.92 9.00 -4.94
CA LEU A 28 -6.59 8.09 -6.04
C LEU A 28 -7.66 7.01 -6.22
N PHE A 29 -8.12 6.45 -5.10
CA PHE A 29 -9.13 5.39 -5.09
C PHE A 29 -9.93 5.39 -3.78
N ASP A 30 -11.24 5.22 -3.91
CA ASP A 30 -12.19 4.98 -2.82
C ASP A 30 -12.94 3.68 -3.14
N ASP A 31 -12.93 2.74 -2.20
CA ASP A 31 -13.61 1.45 -2.37
C ASP A 31 -15.13 1.68 -2.38
N PRO A 32 -15.86 1.25 -3.42
CA PRO A 32 -17.29 1.56 -3.54
C PRO A 32 -18.19 0.66 -2.69
N VAL A 33 -17.64 -0.34 -1.99
CA VAL A 33 -18.42 -1.33 -1.23
C VAL A 33 -18.50 -0.94 0.23
N TYR A 34 -17.34 -0.73 0.86
CA TYR A 34 -17.22 -0.43 2.27
C TYR A 34 -16.53 0.90 2.55
N HIS A 35 -15.95 1.57 1.55
CA HIS A 35 -15.20 2.83 1.72
C HIS A 35 -14.03 2.72 2.70
N GLY A 36 -13.38 1.55 2.75
CA GLY A 36 -12.29 1.27 3.68
C GLY A 36 -11.06 0.70 3.01
N ALA A 37 -10.67 1.23 1.85
CA ALA A 37 -9.45 0.82 1.19
C ALA A 37 -8.23 1.20 2.05
N ALA A 38 -7.42 0.22 2.45
CA ALA A 38 -6.23 0.42 3.27
C ALA A 38 -5.14 -0.60 2.89
N ASP A 39 -3.90 -0.33 3.30
CA ASP A 39 -2.76 -1.24 3.18
C ASP A 39 -2.61 -1.80 1.75
N PRO A 40 -2.45 -0.93 0.72
CA PRO A 40 -2.44 -1.37 -0.66
C PRO A 40 -1.15 -2.12 -1.00
N VAL A 41 -1.20 -2.95 -2.04
CA VAL A 41 -0.05 -3.44 -2.81
C VAL A 41 -0.35 -3.37 -4.30
N ILE A 42 0.60 -2.86 -5.07
CA ILE A 42 0.48 -2.62 -6.50
C ILE A 42 1.33 -3.66 -7.26
N ILE A 43 0.66 -4.45 -8.09
CA ILE A 43 1.31 -5.55 -8.82
C ILE A 43 0.78 -5.63 -10.25
N TYR A 44 1.65 -5.97 -11.21
CA TYR A 44 1.24 -6.12 -12.59
C TYR A 44 0.65 -7.51 -12.85
N ASN A 45 -0.61 -7.54 -13.30
CA ASN A 45 -1.26 -8.75 -13.79
C ASN A 45 -0.85 -9.01 -15.25
N LYS A 46 0.03 -9.99 -15.46
CA LYS A 46 0.61 -10.33 -16.77
C LYS A 46 -0.47 -10.79 -17.75
N ALA A 47 -1.39 -11.63 -17.31
CA ALA A 47 -2.47 -12.17 -18.13
C ALA A 47 -3.48 -11.09 -18.56
N LYS A 48 -3.83 -10.18 -17.65
CA LYS A 48 -4.79 -9.10 -17.93
C LYS A 48 -4.15 -7.85 -18.53
N LYS A 49 -2.82 -7.79 -18.54
CA LYS A 49 -2.02 -6.65 -19.00
C LYS A 49 -2.41 -5.32 -18.35
N LYS A 50 -2.65 -5.38 -17.04
CA LYS A 50 -3.10 -4.26 -16.20
C LYS A 50 -2.38 -4.29 -14.87
N TRP A 51 -2.23 -3.11 -14.28
CA TRP A 51 -1.84 -2.94 -12.89
C TRP A 51 -3.02 -3.23 -11.98
N TRP A 52 -2.81 -4.05 -10.97
CA TRP A 52 -3.79 -4.37 -9.95
C TRP A 52 -3.32 -3.81 -8.61
N MET A 53 -4.27 -3.29 -7.85
CA MET A 53 -4.12 -2.89 -6.46
C MET A 53 -4.90 -3.89 -5.65
N LEU A 54 -4.21 -4.63 -4.78
CA LEU A 54 -4.84 -5.44 -3.74
C LEU A 54 -4.78 -4.65 -2.44
N TYR A 55 -5.85 -4.63 -1.66
CA TYR A 55 -5.92 -3.80 -0.45
C TYR A 55 -6.77 -4.46 0.63
N THR A 56 -6.47 -4.18 1.90
CA THR A 56 -7.38 -4.49 3.01
C THR A 56 -8.70 -3.75 2.78
N ASN A 57 -9.81 -4.46 2.62
CA ASN A 57 -11.13 -3.86 2.50
C ASN A 57 -11.78 -3.73 3.88
N ARG A 58 -11.39 -2.69 4.64
CA ARG A 58 -11.97 -2.38 5.95
C ARG A 58 -13.45 -2.05 5.78
N ARG A 59 -14.28 -2.49 6.71
CA ARG A 59 -15.74 -2.45 6.59
C ARG A 59 -16.32 -1.13 7.14
N ALA A 60 -15.84 0.03 6.67
CA ALA A 60 -16.19 1.32 7.27
C ALA A 60 -17.69 1.64 7.24
N ALA A 61 -18.43 1.13 6.25
CA ALA A 61 -19.88 1.29 6.11
C ALA A 61 -20.73 0.52 7.14
N ILE A 62 -20.16 -0.41 7.93
CA ILE A 62 -20.95 -1.14 8.93
C ILE A 62 -21.14 -0.31 10.20
N ILE A 63 -22.26 -0.48 10.88
CA ILE A 63 -22.49 0.12 12.19
C ILE A 63 -21.69 -0.69 13.22
N ASP A 64 -20.62 -0.07 13.73
CA ASP A 64 -19.74 -0.64 14.74
C ASP A 64 -19.04 0.49 15.49
N SER A 65 -19.04 0.40 16.81
CA SER A 65 -18.37 1.31 17.74
C SER A 65 -17.08 0.72 18.33
N THR A 66 -16.75 -0.52 17.97
CA THR A 66 -15.54 -1.23 18.40
C THR A 66 -14.49 -1.21 17.29
N VAL A 67 -13.64 -2.25 17.21
CA VAL A 67 -12.69 -2.47 16.11
C VAL A 67 -13.18 -3.53 15.13
N GLN A 68 -14.37 -4.08 15.32
CA GLN A 68 -14.92 -5.14 14.48
C GLN A 68 -14.97 -4.76 13.00
N TRP A 69 -15.14 -3.48 12.67
CA TRP A 69 -15.08 -2.96 11.30
C TRP A 69 -13.74 -3.18 10.59
N VAL A 70 -12.63 -3.33 11.31
CA VAL A 70 -11.35 -3.76 10.72
C VAL A 70 -11.18 -5.27 10.69
N HIS A 71 -12.04 -6.03 11.35
CA HIS A 71 -12.06 -7.49 11.23
C HIS A 71 -13.08 -7.94 10.18
N GLY A 72 -13.15 -9.24 9.89
CA GLY A 72 -14.01 -9.85 8.86
C GLY A 72 -13.71 -9.33 7.45
N THR A 73 -12.50 -8.79 7.26
CA THR A 73 -12.11 -8.12 6.02
C THR A 73 -11.71 -9.12 4.96
N ARG A 74 -11.95 -8.73 3.71
CA ARG A 74 -11.45 -9.39 2.52
C ARG A 74 -10.37 -8.53 1.89
N ILE A 75 -9.61 -9.10 0.97
CA ILE A 75 -8.70 -8.32 0.12
C ILE A 75 -9.47 -7.84 -1.10
N GLY A 76 -9.68 -6.53 -1.22
CA GLY A 76 -10.27 -5.90 -2.39
C GLY A 76 -9.28 -5.83 -3.55
N ILE A 77 -9.80 -5.72 -4.77
CA ILE A 77 -9.02 -5.62 -6.01
C ILE A 77 -9.54 -4.42 -6.80
N ALA A 78 -8.64 -3.52 -7.17
CA ALA A 78 -8.86 -2.51 -8.19
C ALA A 78 -7.87 -2.69 -9.33
N GLU A 79 -8.26 -2.30 -10.55
CA GLU A 79 -7.40 -2.39 -11.73
C GLU A 79 -7.21 -1.03 -12.41
N SER A 80 -6.02 -0.84 -12.98
CA SER A 80 -5.62 0.31 -13.76
C SER A 80 -4.80 -0.11 -14.98
N LYS A 81 -4.86 0.70 -16.05
CA LYS A 81 -4.00 0.47 -17.22
C LYS A 81 -2.59 1.02 -17.01
N ASP A 82 -2.47 2.10 -16.25
CA ASP A 82 -1.28 2.96 -16.16
C ASP A 82 -1.02 3.48 -14.74
N GLY A 83 -1.79 3.03 -13.74
CA GLY A 83 -1.68 3.47 -12.35
C GLY A 83 -2.36 4.81 -12.06
N ARG A 84 -2.97 5.47 -13.05
CA ARG A 84 -3.59 6.79 -12.88
C ARG A 84 -5.04 6.71 -12.43
N ILE A 85 -5.85 5.94 -13.15
CA ILE A 85 -7.28 5.76 -12.85
C ILE A 85 -7.50 4.31 -12.42
N TRP A 86 -8.07 4.14 -11.24
CA TRP A 86 -8.34 2.84 -10.64
C TRP A 86 -9.84 2.55 -10.66
N LYS A 87 -10.20 1.33 -11.01
CA LYS A 87 -11.59 0.87 -11.00
C LYS A 87 -11.69 -0.36 -10.13
N TYR A 88 -12.67 -0.37 -9.23
CA TYR A 88 -13.01 -1.56 -8.46
C TYR A 88 -13.26 -2.73 -9.40
N LYS A 89 -12.76 -3.89 -9.01
CA LYS A 89 -12.91 -5.13 -9.76
C LYS A 89 -13.74 -6.14 -8.99
N ASP A 90 -13.24 -6.58 -7.84
CA ASP A 90 -13.85 -7.60 -6.98
C ASP A 90 -13.03 -7.71 -5.68
N THR A 91 -13.20 -8.79 -4.93
CA THR A 91 -12.32 -9.25 -3.86
C THR A 91 -11.55 -10.50 -4.27
N ALA A 92 -10.35 -10.69 -3.71
CA ALA A 92 -9.58 -11.92 -3.90
C ALA A 92 -10.33 -13.15 -3.37
N SER A 93 -10.33 -14.20 -4.18
CA SER A 93 -10.85 -15.51 -3.83
C SER A 93 -9.74 -16.33 -3.17
N ILE A 94 -9.66 -16.24 -1.85
CA ILE A 94 -8.66 -16.97 -1.05
C ILE A 94 -9.27 -18.28 -0.56
N ASN A 95 -8.69 -19.41 -0.97
CA ASN A 95 -9.07 -20.76 -0.57
C ASN A 95 -8.37 -21.18 0.73
N TYR A 96 -8.59 -20.39 1.79
CA TYR A 96 -8.12 -20.63 3.15
C TYR A 96 -9.06 -19.94 4.14
N ARG A 97 -9.95 -20.71 4.77
CA ARG A 97 -11.01 -20.18 5.65
C ARG A 97 -11.29 -21.15 6.80
N PRO A 98 -10.27 -21.58 7.55
CA PRO A 98 -10.46 -22.58 8.60
C PRO A 98 -11.32 -22.08 9.75
N ASP A 99 -11.37 -20.75 9.99
CA ASP A 99 -12.13 -20.14 11.08
C ASP A 99 -13.34 -19.37 10.56
N GLU A 100 -14.44 -19.39 11.31
CA GLU A 100 -15.59 -18.54 11.01
C GLU A 100 -15.25 -17.07 11.21
N GLY A 101 -15.68 -16.22 10.27
CA GLY A 101 -15.45 -14.77 10.36
C GLY A 101 -13.99 -14.35 10.21
N TYR A 102 -13.13 -15.21 9.64
CA TYR A 102 -11.73 -14.92 9.31
C TYR A 102 -11.52 -13.52 8.71
N THR A 103 -10.33 -13.01 8.92
CA THR A 103 -9.95 -11.63 8.56
C THR A 103 -8.64 -11.64 7.80
N HIS A 104 -8.56 -10.82 6.75
CA HIS A 104 -7.36 -10.64 5.93
C HIS A 104 -6.87 -9.19 5.96
N TRP A 105 -5.60 -8.98 6.29
CA TRP A 105 -4.96 -7.66 6.32
C TRP A 105 -3.65 -7.61 5.55
N ALA A 106 -3.37 -6.43 4.99
CA ALA A 106 -2.06 -6.02 4.48
C ALA A 106 -1.38 -7.08 3.60
N PRO A 107 -1.91 -7.32 2.38
CA PRO A 107 -1.28 -8.23 1.44
C PRO A 107 0.05 -7.64 0.95
N ASP A 108 1.11 -8.44 0.90
CA ASP A 108 2.29 -8.15 0.08
C ASP A 108 2.44 -9.24 -0.99
N VAL A 109 2.62 -8.82 -2.23
CA VAL A 109 2.54 -9.69 -3.41
C VAL A 109 3.75 -9.49 -4.29
N ILE A 110 4.40 -10.59 -4.64
CA ILE A 110 5.48 -10.64 -5.62
C ILE A 110 5.16 -11.66 -6.71
N GLU A 111 5.84 -11.55 -7.85
CA GLU A 111 5.82 -12.56 -8.89
C GLU A 111 7.19 -13.19 -9.04
N HIS A 112 7.22 -14.52 -9.15
CA HIS A 112 8.43 -15.27 -9.42
C HIS A 112 8.11 -16.46 -10.33
N ASN A 113 8.82 -16.57 -11.46
CA ASN A 113 8.73 -17.68 -12.40
C ASN A 113 7.30 -18.07 -12.81
N GLY A 114 6.45 -17.09 -13.09
CA GLY A 114 5.07 -17.28 -13.53
C GLY A 114 4.07 -17.51 -12.40
N THR A 115 4.51 -17.52 -11.13
CA THR A 115 3.65 -17.67 -9.97
C THR A 115 3.64 -16.39 -9.16
N TYR A 116 2.44 -15.95 -8.76
CA TYR A 116 2.28 -14.89 -7.78
C TYR A 116 2.28 -15.48 -6.38
N HIS A 117 3.05 -14.88 -5.47
CA HIS A 117 3.12 -15.24 -4.07
C HIS A 117 2.57 -14.08 -3.24
N MET A 118 1.63 -14.37 -2.35
CA MET A 118 1.11 -13.40 -1.39
C MET A 118 1.48 -13.85 0.02
N TYR A 119 1.99 -12.90 0.81
CA TYR A 119 2.17 -13.04 2.25
C TYR A 119 1.16 -12.13 2.92
N LEU A 120 0.24 -12.73 3.64
CA LEU A 120 -0.98 -12.08 4.09
C LEU A 120 -1.14 -12.24 5.59
N THR A 121 -1.48 -11.17 6.29
CA THR A 121 -1.86 -11.27 7.69
C THR A 121 -3.24 -11.91 7.79
N TYR A 122 -3.32 -13.02 8.51
CA TYR A 122 -4.54 -13.75 8.80
C TYR A 122 -4.86 -13.65 10.30
N VAL A 123 -6.11 -13.26 10.61
CA VAL A 123 -6.64 -13.27 11.97
C VAL A 123 -7.82 -14.25 12.03
N PRO A 124 -7.84 -15.19 13.00
CA PRO A 124 -8.77 -16.32 13.03
C PRO A 124 -10.13 -15.91 13.62
N GLY A 125 -10.78 -14.95 12.97
CA GLY A 125 -12.12 -14.52 13.33
C GLY A 125 -12.31 -13.02 13.32
N THR A 126 -13.47 -12.62 13.86
CA THR A 126 -13.92 -11.24 13.93
C THR A 126 -14.10 -10.80 15.37
N PHE A 127 -13.33 -9.79 15.78
CA PHE A 127 -13.19 -9.43 17.19
C PHE A 127 -13.55 -7.98 17.48
N LYS A 128 -13.84 -7.69 18.75
CA LYS A 128 -14.20 -6.34 19.24
C LYS A 128 -13.03 -5.63 19.94
N ASP A 129 -11.89 -6.29 20.07
CA ASP A 129 -10.65 -5.76 20.62
C ASP A 129 -9.43 -6.33 19.87
N TRP A 130 -8.22 -5.93 20.28
CA TRP A 130 -6.97 -6.28 19.59
C TRP A 130 -6.26 -7.51 20.18
N ASN A 131 -6.78 -8.15 21.22
CA ASN A 131 -6.05 -9.18 21.96
C ASN A 131 -6.27 -10.60 21.43
N HIS A 132 -6.13 -10.79 20.12
CA HIS A 132 -6.38 -12.07 19.44
C HIS A 132 -5.21 -12.48 18.56
N PRO A 133 -4.98 -13.77 18.27
CA PRO A 133 -3.84 -14.19 17.44
C PRO A 133 -3.86 -13.57 16.04
N ARG A 134 -2.69 -13.44 15.44
CA ARG A 134 -2.53 -13.17 14.01
C ARG A 134 -1.19 -13.70 13.50
N VAL A 135 -1.24 -14.25 12.31
CA VAL A 135 -0.13 -14.95 11.67
C VAL A 135 0.02 -14.47 10.24
N ILE A 136 1.17 -14.73 9.63
CA ILE A 136 1.37 -14.53 8.20
C ILE A 136 1.16 -15.86 7.49
N VAL A 137 0.24 -15.90 6.53
CA VAL A 137 0.01 -17.04 5.64
C VAL A 137 0.64 -16.79 4.28
N HIS A 138 1.17 -17.84 3.67
CA HIS A 138 1.64 -17.86 2.30
C HIS A 138 0.56 -18.44 1.39
N LEU A 139 0.22 -17.67 0.36
CA LEU A 139 -0.72 -18.04 -0.68
C LEU A 139 -0.05 -17.94 -2.05
N THR A 140 -0.49 -18.76 -3.02
CA THR A 140 -0.04 -18.67 -4.41
C THR A 140 -1.21 -18.51 -5.37
N SER A 141 -0.95 -17.85 -6.50
CA SER A 141 -1.93 -17.63 -7.56
C SER A 141 -1.25 -17.61 -8.93
N SER A 142 -1.97 -18.03 -9.97
CA SER A 142 -1.57 -17.87 -11.37
C SER A 142 -2.21 -16.65 -12.04
N ASP A 143 -3.22 -16.03 -11.41
CA ASP A 143 -4.07 -15.01 -12.03
C ASP A 143 -4.32 -13.75 -11.17
N LEU A 144 -3.76 -13.70 -9.95
CA LEU A 144 -3.94 -12.68 -8.90
C LEU A 144 -5.35 -12.57 -8.32
N GLN A 145 -6.31 -13.37 -8.81
CA GLN A 145 -7.70 -13.37 -8.36
C GLN A 145 -7.98 -14.54 -7.42
N ASN A 146 -7.51 -15.73 -7.80
CA ASN A 146 -7.75 -17.00 -7.10
C ASN A 146 -6.46 -17.45 -6.41
N TRP A 147 -6.53 -17.62 -5.10
CA TRP A 147 -5.38 -17.85 -4.24
C TRP A 147 -5.52 -19.16 -3.49
N ASN A 148 -4.47 -19.97 -3.53
CA ASN A 148 -4.39 -21.25 -2.84
C ASN A 148 -3.43 -21.16 -1.67
N TYR A 149 -3.87 -21.65 -0.51
CA TYR A 149 -3.03 -21.77 0.67
C TYR A 149 -1.84 -22.69 0.43
N GLN A 150 -0.68 -22.26 0.92
CA GLN A 150 0.54 -23.07 0.95
C GLN A 150 0.95 -23.39 2.38
N SER A 151 1.08 -22.38 3.24
CA SER A 151 1.54 -22.56 4.61
C SER A 151 1.18 -21.37 5.51
N THR A 152 1.21 -21.60 6.82
CA THR A 152 1.30 -20.56 7.84
C THR A 152 2.76 -20.47 8.26
N LEU A 153 3.34 -19.27 8.20
CA LEU A 153 4.77 -19.09 8.47
C LEU A 153 5.06 -19.28 9.97
N LYS A 154 6.11 -20.05 10.26
CA LYS A 154 6.66 -20.23 11.61
C LYS A 154 7.63 -19.10 11.92
N LEU A 155 7.09 -17.95 12.29
CA LEU A 155 7.84 -16.77 12.72
C LEU A 155 8.02 -16.76 14.24
N VAL A 156 8.51 -15.65 14.78
CA VAL A 156 8.84 -15.51 16.20
C VAL A 156 7.66 -15.76 17.15
N ASN A 157 6.42 -15.50 16.75
CA ASN A 157 5.19 -15.81 17.50
C ASN A 157 3.90 -15.60 16.66
N GLU A 158 2.73 -15.84 17.26
CA GLU A 158 1.38 -15.65 16.66
C GLU A 158 0.76 -14.27 16.93
N LYS A 159 1.60 -13.24 16.92
CA LYS A 159 1.22 -11.84 17.13
C LYS A 159 2.10 -10.95 16.22
N VAL A 160 2.14 -11.34 14.94
CA VAL A 160 2.95 -10.76 13.86
C VAL A 160 2.07 -10.38 12.67
N ILE A 161 2.41 -9.30 11.97
CA ILE A 161 1.61 -8.74 10.86
C ILE A 161 2.51 -8.15 9.76
N ASP A 162 1.88 -7.74 8.67
CA ASP A 162 2.41 -6.81 7.66
C ASP A 162 3.73 -7.27 7.04
N ALA A 163 3.68 -8.38 6.31
CA ALA A 163 4.82 -8.86 5.56
C ALA A 163 5.23 -7.88 4.45
N CYS A 164 6.53 -7.79 4.17
CA CYS A 164 7.06 -7.24 2.92
C CYS A 164 8.23 -8.08 2.44
N VAL A 165 8.10 -8.66 1.25
CA VAL A 165 9.08 -9.53 0.63
C VAL A 165 9.88 -8.80 -0.42
N PHE A 166 11.19 -9.01 -0.40
CA PHE A 166 12.14 -8.44 -1.36
C PHE A 166 13.12 -9.51 -1.83
N LYS A 167 13.47 -9.48 -3.11
CA LYS A 167 14.52 -10.34 -3.68
C LYS A 167 15.88 -9.74 -3.35
N VAL A 168 16.66 -10.37 -2.47
CA VAL A 168 18.01 -9.92 -2.12
C VAL A 168 18.99 -10.24 -3.25
N ASN A 169 18.91 -11.47 -3.77
CA ASN A 169 19.66 -11.94 -4.95
C ASN A 169 18.95 -13.17 -5.54
N ASP A 170 19.54 -13.82 -6.54
CA ASP A 170 18.95 -14.98 -7.23
C ASP A 170 18.67 -16.20 -6.35
N SER A 171 19.32 -16.29 -5.18
CA SER A 171 19.19 -17.43 -4.26
C SER A 171 18.54 -17.07 -2.92
N LEU A 172 18.21 -15.80 -2.70
CA LEU A 172 17.78 -15.29 -1.41
C LEU A 172 16.66 -14.27 -1.53
N TRP A 173 15.59 -14.58 -0.83
CA TRP A 173 14.47 -13.71 -0.54
C TRP A 173 14.50 -13.33 0.93
N ARG A 174 14.11 -12.10 1.23
CA ARG A 174 13.96 -11.60 2.59
C ARG A 174 12.59 -11.02 2.79
N MET A 175 11.98 -11.35 3.91
CA MET A 175 10.73 -10.77 4.36
C MET A 175 11.00 -9.94 5.60
N TRP A 176 10.51 -8.71 5.65
CA TRP A 176 10.36 -7.96 6.89
C TRP A 176 8.92 -8.03 7.34
N TYR A 177 8.71 -8.02 8.66
CA TYR A 177 7.38 -8.08 9.23
C TYR A 177 7.37 -7.42 10.60
N ASN A 178 6.18 -7.03 11.07
CA ASN A 178 6.01 -6.42 12.37
C ASN A 178 5.83 -7.48 13.47
N ASN A 179 6.57 -7.34 14.58
CA ASN A 179 6.40 -8.15 15.78
C ASN A 179 5.74 -7.33 16.90
N GLU A 180 4.44 -7.51 17.11
CA GLU A 180 3.72 -6.67 18.06
C GLU A 180 4.07 -6.98 19.53
N LYS A 181 4.50 -8.22 19.84
CA LYS A 181 4.93 -8.58 21.21
C LYS A 181 6.23 -7.90 21.64
N ASP A 182 7.04 -7.47 20.69
CA ASP A 182 8.30 -6.74 20.94
C ASP A 182 8.14 -5.25 20.62
N GLY A 183 7.08 -4.65 21.17
CA GLY A 183 6.84 -3.21 21.06
C GLY A 183 6.62 -2.71 19.63
N LYS A 184 6.12 -3.57 18.72
CA LYS A 184 5.93 -3.29 17.29
C LYS A 184 7.25 -3.05 16.54
N SER A 185 8.33 -3.73 16.94
CA SER A 185 9.60 -3.70 16.19
C SER A 185 9.49 -4.45 14.86
N ILE A 186 10.38 -4.14 13.92
CA ILE A 186 10.46 -4.86 12.64
C ILE A 186 11.46 -6.00 12.76
N TYR A 187 11.01 -7.20 12.41
CA TYR A 187 11.78 -8.43 12.34
C TYR A 187 11.99 -8.81 10.87
N TYR A 188 12.87 -9.78 10.63
CA TYR A 188 13.03 -10.34 9.30
C TYR A 188 13.22 -11.86 9.29
N ALA A 189 12.87 -12.47 8.17
CA ALA A 189 13.09 -13.87 7.86
C ALA A 189 13.67 -14.01 6.45
N ASP A 190 14.44 -15.07 6.24
CA ASP A 190 15.06 -15.38 4.95
C ASP A 190 14.48 -16.66 4.36
N SER A 191 14.35 -16.70 3.03
CA SER A 191 13.92 -17.88 2.27
C SER A 191 14.76 -18.05 1.00
N LYS A 192 15.00 -19.30 0.62
CA LYS A 192 15.67 -19.63 -0.66
C LYS A 192 14.69 -19.91 -1.79
N ASP A 193 13.44 -20.21 -1.46
CA ASP A 193 12.46 -20.78 -2.39
C ASP A 193 11.08 -20.11 -2.32
N LEU A 194 10.89 -19.12 -1.43
CA LEU A 194 9.62 -18.47 -1.08
C LEU A 194 8.64 -19.32 -0.25
N TYR A 195 8.88 -20.62 -0.06
CA TYR A 195 8.00 -21.51 0.68
C TYR A 195 8.48 -21.73 2.12
N ASN A 196 9.79 -21.84 2.30
CA ASN A 196 10.43 -22.14 3.57
C ASN A 196 11.14 -20.91 4.12
N TRP A 197 10.68 -20.41 5.25
CA TRP A 197 11.19 -19.19 5.89
C TRP A 197 11.92 -19.51 7.19
N ILE A 198 13.08 -18.90 7.37
CA ILE A 198 13.88 -18.99 8.60
C ILE A 198 13.88 -17.62 9.26
N ASP A 199 13.25 -17.51 10.42
CA ASP A 199 13.29 -16.29 11.23
C ASP A 199 14.73 -15.92 11.61
N LYS A 200 15.06 -14.63 11.54
CA LYS A 200 16.39 -14.08 11.85
C LYS A 200 16.36 -13.07 12.98
N GLY A 201 15.21 -12.85 13.61
CA GLY A 201 15.05 -11.91 14.70
C GLY A 201 14.88 -10.46 14.25
N LYS A 202 15.21 -9.54 15.17
CA LYS A 202 14.96 -8.11 15.06
C LYS A 202 15.86 -7.46 14.00
N ALA A 203 15.27 -6.74 13.04
CA ALA A 203 15.97 -5.92 12.07
C ALA A 203 16.08 -4.45 12.51
N ILE A 204 14.96 -3.87 12.96
CA ILE A 204 14.87 -2.46 13.33
C ILE A 204 14.10 -2.35 14.65
N ALA A 205 14.75 -1.76 15.66
CA ALA A 205 14.15 -1.42 16.95
C ALA A 205 13.39 -0.08 16.89
N ALA A 206 12.37 0.00 16.05
CA ALA A 206 11.49 1.16 15.92
C ALA A 206 10.03 0.72 16.08
N ARG A 207 9.22 1.56 16.70
CA ARG A 207 7.80 1.29 16.92
C ARG A 207 7.00 1.73 15.68
N GLY A 208 6.47 0.77 14.93
CA GLY A 208 5.64 1.01 13.76
C GLY A 208 5.05 -0.28 13.18
N GLU A 209 4.43 -0.21 12.02
CA GLU A 209 3.95 -1.37 11.26
C GLU A 209 4.11 -1.12 9.75
N GLY A 210 3.62 -2.04 8.91
CA GLY A 210 3.71 -1.89 7.46
C GLY A 210 5.10 -1.63 6.89
N PRO A 211 6.11 -2.48 7.15
CA PRO A 211 7.39 -2.35 6.48
C PRO A 211 7.18 -2.43 4.96
N LYS A 212 7.77 -1.49 4.21
CA LYS A 212 7.86 -1.59 2.74
C LYS A 212 9.28 -1.33 2.29
N THR A 213 9.93 -2.36 1.74
CA THR A 213 11.29 -2.29 1.21
C THR A 213 11.28 -2.10 -0.31
N PHE A 214 12.11 -1.19 -0.81
CA PHE A 214 12.28 -0.93 -2.24
C PHE A 214 13.71 -0.45 -2.55
N TYR A 215 14.13 -0.57 -3.82
CA TYR A 215 15.42 -0.08 -4.29
C TYR A 215 15.23 1.15 -5.18
N PHE A 216 15.92 2.24 -4.86
CA PHE A 216 15.80 3.51 -5.59
C PHE A 216 17.11 4.29 -5.46
N GLU A 217 17.54 5.01 -6.50
CA GLU A 217 18.68 5.93 -6.44
C GLU A 217 19.96 5.32 -5.83
N GLY A 218 20.26 4.07 -6.21
CA GLY A 218 21.47 3.37 -5.78
C GLY A 218 21.41 2.74 -4.38
N LYS A 219 20.28 2.83 -3.66
CA LYS A 219 20.15 2.37 -2.28
C LYS A 219 18.86 1.58 -2.04
N TYR A 220 18.86 0.80 -0.96
CA TYR A 220 17.64 0.22 -0.43
C TYR A 220 17.03 1.16 0.58
N PHE A 221 15.71 1.25 0.55
CA PHE A 221 14.91 1.99 1.51
C PHE A 221 13.87 1.08 2.13
N MET A 222 13.53 1.36 3.39
CA MET A 222 12.38 0.78 4.06
C MET A 222 11.54 1.91 4.66
N ILE A 223 10.23 1.84 4.43
CA ILE A 223 9.24 2.70 5.06
C ILE A 223 8.52 1.89 6.14
N ILE A 224 8.22 2.50 7.28
CA ILE A 224 7.27 1.96 8.26
C ILE A 224 6.25 3.02 8.65
N ASP A 225 5.00 2.63 8.86
CA ASP A 225 3.96 3.46 9.45
C ASP A 225 4.18 3.58 10.96
N ALA A 226 4.45 4.79 11.45
CA ALA A 226 4.66 5.04 12.87
C ALA A 226 3.40 5.58 13.59
N TRP A 227 2.24 5.60 12.91
CA TRP A 227 0.99 6.25 13.33
C TRP A 227 1.13 7.75 13.62
N LYS A 228 2.13 8.36 12.99
CA LYS A 228 2.40 9.80 13.04
C LYS A 228 3.03 10.23 11.71
N GLY A 229 2.60 9.64 10.61
CA GLY A 229 3.37 9.61 9.36
C GLY A 229 4.40 8.48 9.38
N MET A 230 5.25 8.46 8.37
CA MET A 230 6.09 7.31 8.07
C MET A 230 7.57 7.58 8.30
N GLU A 231 8.23 6.64 8.98
CA GLU A 231 9.67 6.66 9.16
C GLU A 231 10.36 5.99 7.97
N ILE A 232 11.49 6.55 7.56
CA ILE A 232 12.30 6.05 6.45
C ILE A 232 13.63 5.55 6.99
N PHE A 233 14.06 4.40 6.49
CA PHE A 233 15.37 3.82 6.73
C PHE A 233 16.06 3.59 5.40
N SER A 234 17.37 3.72 5.36
CA SER A 234 18.19 3.42 4.19
C SER A 234 19.24 2.37 4.52
N SER A 235 19.58 1.54 3.53
CA SER A 235 20.56 0.47 3.66
C SER A 235 21.32 0.27 2.35
N THR A 236 22.54 -0.25 2.45
CA THR A 236 23.36 -0.70 1.31
C THR A 236 23.45 -2.23 1.21
N ASP A 237 23.00 -2.95 2.24
CA ASP A 237 23.20 -4.41 2.38
C ASP A 237 21.93 -5.17 2.82
N LEU A 238 20.80 -4.46 3.00
CA LEU A 238 19.53 -4.99 3.49
C LEU A 238 19.58 -5.60 4.91
N LEU A 239 20.66 -5.35 5.65
CA LEU A 239 20.89 -5.84 7.01
C LEU A 239 20.99 -4.66 7.98
N ASN A 240 21.81 -3.68 7.63
CA ASN A 240 22.08 -2.50 8.44
C ASN A 240 21.24 -1.33 7.93
N TRP A 241 20.37 -0.83 8.80
CA TRP A 241 19.39 0.20 8.47
C TRP A 241 19.70 1.50 9.21
N LYS A 242 19.94 2.57 8.46
CA LYS A 242 20.11 3.92 9.00
C LYS A 242 18.79 4.69 8.88
N LYS A 243 18.24 5.09 10.02
CA LYS A 243 17.05 5.94 10.10
C LYS A 243 17.33 7.33 9.53
N GLN A 244 16.42 7.82 8.70
CA GLN A 244 16.34 9.20 8.26
C GLN A 244 15.79 10.09 9.40
N PRO A 245 16.30 11.31 9.61
CA PRO A 245 15.81 12.21 10.65
C PRO A 245 14.33 12.59 10.50
N GLN A 246 13.91 12.89 9.27
CA GLN A 246 12.55 13.37 8.98
C GLN A 246 11.62 12.25 8.54
N ARG A 247 10.38 12.31 9.03
CA ARG A 247 9.26 11.49 8.55
C ARG A 247 8.66 12.09 7.29
N ILE A 248 8.05 11.25 6.46
CA ILE A 248 7.18 11.68 5.37
C ILE A 248 5.71 11.49 5.76
N LEU A 249 4.79 12.18 5.09
CA LEU A 249 3.34 12.03 5.29
C LEU A 249 2.83 12.25 6.74
N GLU A 250 3.63 12.92 7.58
CA GLU A 250 3.25 13.31 8.94
C GLU A 250 2.27 14.49 8.95
N ASN A 251 2.53 15.48 8.09
CA ASN A 251 1.74 16.70 8.06
C ASN A 251 0.52 16.53 7.13
N PRO A 252 -0.62 17.17 7.47
CA PRO A 252 -1.81 17.13 6.64
C PRO A 252 -1.53 17.75 5.26
N GLY A 253 -2.04 17.13 4.20
CA GLY A 253 -2.05 17.71 2.86
C GLY A 253 -3.24 18.66 2.65
N LYS A 254 -3.25 19.34 1.51
CA LYS A 254 -4.33 20.24 1.07
C LYS A 254 -5.36 19.56 0.17
N GLY A 255 -4.96 18.48 -0.51
CA GLY A 255 -5.83 17.75 -1.43
C GLY A 255 -7.03 17.09 -0.74
N LYS A 256 -8.13 16.88 -1.49
CA LYS A 256 -9.32 16.22 -0.97
C LYS A 256 -8.99 14.88 -0.32
N ASP A 257 -9.55 14.65 0.86
CA ASP A 257 -9.40 13.43 1.66
C ASP A 257 -7.96 13.11 2.06
N ASP A 258 -7.06 14.11 2.10
CA ASP A 258 -5.63 13.95 2.36
C ASP A 258 -5.16 14.77 3.58
N GLN A 259 -6.10 15.28 4.38
CA GLN A 259 -5.88 16.15 5.55
C GLN A 259 -5.53 15.38 6.83
N ALA A 260 -5.42 14.06 6.76
CA ALA A 260 -4.92 13.22 7.84
C ALA A 260 -3.48 12.76 7.55
N ILE A 261 -2.83 12.20 8.56
CA ILE A 261 -1.53 11.53 8.39
C ILE A 261 -1.68 10.39 7.37
N GLY A 262 -0.62 10.11 6.60
CA GLY A 262 -0.55 8.90 5.78
C GLY A 262 -0.29 7.66 6.63
N GLY A 263 -0.94 6.55 6.32
CA GLY A 263 -0.71 5.23 6.91
C GLY A 263 -0.23 4.20 5.88
N HIS A 264 0.09 2.98 6.34
CA HIS A 264 0.67 1.84 5.57
C HIS A 264 0.63 2.00 4.03
N CYS A 265 1.81 1.95 3.41
CA CYS A 265 1.97 2.18 1.98
C CYS A 265 2.52 0.99 1.20
N ASP A 266 2.35 1.08 -0.12
CA ASP A 266 3.22 0.45 -1.09
C ASP A 266 4.06 1.48 -1.85
N VAL A 267 5.19 1.04 -2.40
CA VAL A 267 6.05 1.85 -3.25
C VAL A 267 6.34 1.11 -4.54
N VAL A 268 6.04 1.75 -5.67
CA VAL A 268 6.39 1.26 -7.00
C VAL A 268 7.49 2.12 -7.59
N VAL A 269 8.64 1.51 -7.83
CA VAL A 269 9.72 2.11 -8.63
C VAL A 269 9.55 1.70 -10.08
N ASN A 270 9.31 2.68 -10.95
CA ASN A 270 9.02 2.44 -12.36
C ASN A 270 9.54 3.60 -13.21
N ASP A 271 10.27 3.25 -14.28
CA ASP A 271 10.83 4.23 -15.24
C ASP A 271 11.64 5.35 -14.54
N GLY A 272 12.51 4.95 -13.61
CA GLY A 272 13.38 5.88 -12.86
C GLY A 272 12.67 6.74 -11.81
N LYS A 273 11.38 6.52 -11.54
CA LYS A 273 10.62 7.24 -10.51
C LYS A 273 10.09 6.31 -9.44
N ALA A 274 9.97 6.83 -8.21
CA ALA A 274 9.35 6.12 -7.10
C ALA A 274 7.98 6.76 -6.77
N TYR A 275 6.92 5.95 -6.75
CA TYR A 275 5.57 6.37 -6.41
C TYR A 275 5.13 5.69 -5.13
N ILE A 276 4.64 6.47 -4.17
CA ILE A 276 4.08 5.95 -2.92
C ILE A 276 2.56 5.96 -2.97
N PHE A 277 1.97 4.78 -2.76
CA PHE A 277 0.53 4.56 -2.64
C PHE A 277 0.23 4.32 -1.17
N TYR A 278 -0.55 5.18 -0.54
CA TYR A 278 -0.77 5.14 0.91
C TYR A 278 -2.22 5.41 1.23
N PHE A 279 -2.73 4.89 2.34
CA PHE A 279 -4.07 5.21 2.77
C PHE A 279 -4.09 6.39 3.75
N THR A 280 -5.23 7.04 3.84
CA THR A 280 -5.54 8.01 4.89
C THR A 280 -6.91 7.68 5.50
N HIS A 281 -7.15 8.15 6.71
CA HIS A 281 -8.50 8.24 7.29
C HIS A 281 -8.93 9.71 7.25
N PRO A 282 -9.71 10.15 6.25
CA PRO A 282 -10.00 11.58 6.06
C PRO A 282 -10.67 12.23 7.27
N GLY A 283 -11.59 11.52 7.93
CA GLY A 283 -12.26 11.98 9.14
C GLY A 283 -11.37 12.02 10.39
N ARG A 284 -10.11 11.53 10.33
CA ARG A 284 -9.14 11.62 11.44
C ARG A 284 -8.21 12.82 11.33
N ARG A 285 -8.54 13.81 10.49
CA ARG A 285 -7.87 15.10 10.45
C ARG A 285 -7.91 15.79 11.82
N LYS A 286 -6.84 16.48 12.19
CA LYS A 286 -6.67 17.05 13.55
C LYS A 286 -7.54 18.27 13.82
N ASP A 287 -7.76 19.10 12.80
CA ASP A 287 -8.47 20.37 12.88
C ASP A 287 -10.00 20.22 12.93
N GLN A 288 -10.53 19.15 12.32
CA GLN A 288 -11.96 18.85 12.32
C GLN A 288 -12.19 17.32 12.32
N PRO A 289 -11.95 16.64 13.46
CA PRO A 289 -12.13 15.21 13.55
C PRO A 289 -13.62 14.83 13.48
N ALA A 290 -13.92 13.76 12.76
CA ALA A 290 -15.22 13.12 12.77
C ALA A 290 -15.50 12.47 14.13
N ALA A 291 -16.78 12.19 14.42
CA ALA A 291 -17.15 11.48 15.63
C ALA A 291 -16.52 10.08 15.66
N ARG A 292 -15.91 9.70 16.78
CA ARG A 292 -15.26 8.39 16.93
C ARG A 292 -16.25 7.25 16.66
N GLY A 293 -15.85 6.28 15.84
CA GLY A 293 -16.68 5.14 15.42
C GLY A 293 -17.71 5.45 14.33
N SER A 294 -17.83 6.71 13.90
CA SER A 294 -18.68 7.08 12.76
C SER A 294 -18.14 6.52 11.44
N PHE A 295 -18.97 6.55 10.40
CA PHE A 295 -18.54 6.23 9.05
C PHE A 295 -17.30 7.03 8.64
N ASP A 296 -17.29 8.36 8.84
CA ASP A 296 -16.20 9.23 8.41
C ASP A 296 -14.91 9.02 9.20
N ASP A 297 -14.98 8.62 10.47
CA ASP A 297 -13.80 8.23 11.28
C ASP A 297 -13.19 6.90 10.80
N LYS A 298 -14.02 6.00 10.28
CA LYS A 298 -13.59 4.67 9.79
C LYS A 298 -13.17 4.68 8.33
N ARG A 299 -13.79 5.52 7.51
CA ARG A 299 -13.55 5.62 6.07
C ARG A 299 -12.07 5.78 5.79
N SER A 300 -11.57 5.07 4.79
CA SER A 300 -10.22 5.22 4.28
C SER A 300 -10.17 5.17 2.77
N VAL A 301 -9.26 5.97 2.22
CA VAL A 301 -9.03 6.12 0.78
C VAL A 301 -7.55 5.98 0.48
N ILE A 302 -7.24 5.54 -0.74
CA ILE A 302 -5.87 5.50 -1.23
C ILE A 302 -5.52 6.83 -1.90
N GLN A 303 -4.30 7.28 -1.62
CA GLN A 303 -3.68 8.50 -2.10
C GLN A 303 -2.37 8.16 -2.83
N LEU A 304 -1.87 9.10 -3.61
CA LEU A 304 -0.65 8.95 -4.41
C LEU A 304 0.26 10.16 -4.22
N ALA A 305 1.56 9.92 -4.08
CA ALA A 305 2.59 10.94 -4.18
C ALA A 305 3.83 10.40 -4.91
N GLU A 306 4.67 11.30 -5.43
CA GLU A 306 5.99 10.95 -5.95
C GLU A 306 7.01 11.10 -4.81
N LEU A 307 7.83 10.06 -4.62
CA LEU A 307 9.00 10.12 -3.75
C LEU A 307 10.19 10.65 -4.55
N LYS A 308 10.95 11.56 -3.93
CA LYS A 308 12.21 12.07 -4.50
C LYS A 308 13.34 11.81 -3.54
N TYR A 309 14.53 11.57 -4.06
CA TYR A 309 15.74 11.46 -3.28
C TYR A 309 16.57 12.74 -3.45
N VAL A 310 16.69 13.52 -2.39
CA VAL A 310 17.34 14.84 -2.41
C VAL A 310 18.29 14.92 -1.22
N ASN A 311 19.55 15.27 -1.47
CA ASN A 311 20.57 15.48 -0.44
C ASN A 311 20.71 14.31 0.57
N GLY A 312 20.50 13.07 0.11
CA GLY A 312 20.63 11.89 0.96
C GLY A 312 19.34 11.45 1.67
N GLU A 313 18.21 12.13 1.44
CA GLU A 313 16.93 11.86 2.09
C GLU A 313 15.81 11.60 1.07
N ILE A 314 14.88 10.70 1.43
CA ILE A 314 13.60 10.56 0.75
C ILE A 314 12.67 11.67 1.23
N ILE A 315 12.18 12.47 0.30
CA ILE A 315 11.17 13.50 0.52
C ILE A 315 9.89 13.15 -0.23
N CYS A 316 8.77 13.66 0.28
CA CYS A 316 7.44 13.44 -0.28
C CYS A 316 6.63 14.74 -0.19
N ASP A 317 6.49 15.45 -1.31
CA ASP A 317 5.50 16.52 -1.43
C ASP A 317 4.18 15.91 -1.89
N ARG A 318 3.29 15.63 -0.92
CA ARG A 318 1.99 15.01 -1.19
C ARG A 318 1.00 15.95 -1.91
N ASP A 319 1.27 17.26 -1.94
CA ASP A 319 0.41 18.24 -2.60
C ASP A 319 0.84 18.55 -4.04
N ALA A 320 2.04 18.12 -4.43
CA ALA A 320 2.48 18.18 -5.81
C ALA A 320 1.57 17.32 -6.72
N PRO A 321 1.14 17.84 -7.88
CA PRO A 321 0.44 17.04 -8.87
C PRO A 321 1.29 15.86 -9.35
N VAL A 322 0.72 14.66 -9.34
CA VAL A 322 1.43 13.46 -9.79
C VAL A 322 0.99 13.09 -11.20
N SER A 323 1.93 13.15 -12.16
CA SER A 323 1.75 12.57 -13.49
C SER A 323 2.33 11.16 -13.49
N ILE A 324 1.46 10.14 -13.45
CA ILE A 324 1.85 8.73 -13.41
C ILE A 324 1.48 8.01 -14.71
N LYS A 325 2.39 7.17 -15.19
CA LYS A 325 2.14 6.21 -16.28
C LYS A 325 3.03 4.99 -16.08
N LEU A 326 2.58 4.06 -15.24
CA LEU A 326 3.31 2.85 -14.94
C LEU A 326 3.52 1.99 -16.20
N GLN A 327 4.79 1.79 -16.57
CA GLN A 327 5.23 0.91 -17.65
C GLN A 327 5.23 -0.53 -17.19
N ARG A 328 4.86 -1.44 -18.09
CA ARG A 328 4.89 -2.88 -17.83
C ARG A 328 6.32 -3.30 -17.44
N PRO A 329 6.48 -4.07 -16.35
CA PRO A 329 7.79 -4.54 -15.89
C PRO A 329 8.43 -5.57 -16.82
#